data_AF-A0A525CNQ5-F1
#
_entry.id   AF-A0A525CNQ5-F1
#
_cell.length_a   1.000
_cell.length_b   1.000
_cell.length_c   1.000
_cell.angle_alpha   90.00
_cell.angle_beta   90.00
_cell.angle_gamma   90.00
#
_symmetry.space_group_name_H-M   'P 1'
#
loop_
_entity.id
_entity.type
_entity.pdbx_description
1 polymer ?
#
loop_
_entity_poly.entity_id
_entity_poly.type
_entity_poly.pdbx_seq_one_letter_code
_entity_poly.pdbx_strand_id
1 'polypeptide(L)'
;MWLKDHLSETLFCLIIIPFLLIVGGCADYIVKEELPTIAHVHIGHAVTGWKHTPDKQGLFVVAEKTGAQALTSIEGFQEGDVTLETVKEHTQEMLVAIDPSAVSIWKKNDYGLEKSLTEAIDHITFAAESDDASDNVKAFAARFEREAQPLINRCVLIKAVGEEILKSESLVEARALAEELVVQNRANIEGTGEGGEAGLVQLRTMLDEMINREDPPYEPVATKYLFGIIRLPSGLWAWWWEAPHDHDSDKDDGGGGGY
;
A
#
# COMPACT_ATOMS: atom_id res chain seq x y z
N MET A 1 46.46 -64.22 48.91
CA MET A 1 46.48 -62.90 49.58
C MET A 1 47.42 -61.99 48.80
N TRP A 2 47.00 -61.50 47.63
CA TRP A 2 47.67 -60.43 46.90
C TRP A 2 46.74 -59.98 45.75
N LEU A 3 45.76 -59.16 46.10
CA LEU A 3 44.76 -58.64 45.17
C LEU A 3 44.41 -57.22 45.63
N LYS A 4 45.43 -56.38 45.63
CA LYS A 4 45.43 -54.92 45.80
C LYS A 4 46.68 -54.46 45.04
N ASP A 5 46.59 -53.34 44.34
CA ASP A 5 47.71 -52.61 43.68
C ASP A 5 47.74 -52.58 42.16
N HIS A 6 46.63 -52.75 41.42
CA HIS A 6 46.59 -52.43 39.97
C HIS A 6 45.38 -51.58 39.53
N LEU A 7 44.76 -50.83 40.45
CA LEU A 7 43.59 -49.98 40.17
C LEU A 7 43.84 -48.49 40.47
N SER A 8 44.99 -47.91 40.11
CA SER A 8 45.20 -46.46 40.29
C SER A 8 45.85 -45.69 39.15
N GLU A 9 46.18 -46.28 38.00
CA GLU A 9 46.87 -45.51 36.93
C GLU A 9 46.23 -45.57 35.53
N THR A 10 45.16 -46.34 35.32
CA THR A 10 44.45 -46.37 34.02
C THR A 10 43.04 -45.78 34.07
N LEU A 11 42.65 -45.16 35.20
CA LEU A 11 41.39 -44.44 35.35
C LEU A 11 41.58 -42.91 35.43
N PHE A 12 42.68 -42.41 34.88
CA PHE A 12 42.97 -40.96 34.80
C PHE A 12 43.11 -40.44 33.36
N CYS A 13 42.75 -41.25 32.35
CA CYS A 13 42.75 -40.85 30.94
C CYS A 13 41.35 -40.84 30.27
N LEU A 14 40.26 -41.06 31.04
CA LEU A 14 38.90 -41.16 30.48
C LEU A 14 37.90 -40.14 31.03
N ILE A 15 38.37 -39.01 31.58
CA ILE A 15 37.48 -37.90 32.04
C ILE A 15 37.96 -36.52 31.53
N ILE A 16 38.87 -36.45 30.54
CA ILE A 16 39.33 -35.15 29.96
C ILE A 16 39.17 -35.08 28.42
N ILE A 17 38.32 -35.93 27.80
CA ILE A 17 38.11 -35.94 26.33
C ILE A 17 36.62 -35.94 25.89
N PRO A 18 35.65 -35.43 26.68
CA PRO A 18 34.44 -34.93 26.02
C PRO A 18 33.99 -33.54 26.50
N PHE A 19 34.92 -32.68 26.95
CA PHE A 19 34.60 -31.28 27.28
C PHE A 19 35.23 -30.24 26.32
N LEU A 20 35.82 -30.69 25.21
CA LEU A 20 36.51 -29.85 24.22
C LEU A 20 35.83 -29.88 22.83
N LEU A 21 34.53 -30.20 22.78
CA LEU A 21 33.71 -30.20 21.56
C LEU A 21 32.31 -29.56 21.78
N ILE A 22 32.19 -28.52 22.61
CA ILE A 22 30.94 -27.73 22.74
C ILE A 22 31.17 -26.22 22.50
N VAL A 23 32.38 -25.77 22.12
CA VAL A 23 32.67 -24.34 21.89
C VAL A 23 32.92 -23.99 20.41
N GLY A 24 32.67 -24.92 19.48
CA GLY A 24 32.95 -24.74 18.05
C GLY A 24 31.74 -24.51 17.14
N GLY A 25 30.55 -24.24 17.69
CA GLY A 25 29.28 -24.23 16.93
C GLY A 25 28.49 -22.92 16.94
N CYS A 26 29.04 -21.83 17.49
CA CYS A 26 28.40 -20.51 17.46
C CYS A 26 29.06 -19.55 16.46
N ALA A 27 29.89 -20.07 15.56
CA ALA A 27 30.41 -19.31 14.44
C ALA A 27 29.40 -19.36 13.29
N ASP A 28 28.78 -18.21 13.03
CA ASP A 28 28.28 -17.79 11.73
C ASP A 28 27.03 -18.49 11.17
N TYR A 29 25.93 -18.50 11.93
CA TYR A 29 24.64 -18.23 11.27
C TYR A 29 24.44 -16.71 11.20
N ILE A 30 25.31 -16.03 10.44
CA ILE A 30 24.97 -14.72 9.90
C ILE A 30 23.89 -15.00 8.86
N VAL A 31 22.63 -14.89 9.26
CA VAL A 31 21.53 -14.77 8.30
C VAL A 31 21.84 -13.50 7.51
N LYS A 32 22.37 -13.65 6.29
CA LYS A 32 22.39 -12.55 5.33
C LYS A 32 20.93 -12.27 5.01
N GLU A 33 20.38 -11.23 5.60
CA GLU A 33 19.06 -10.73 5.23
C GLU A 33 19.18 -10.27 3.78
N GLU A 34 18.55 -11.00 2.86
CA GLU A 34 18.48 -10.61 1.46
C GLU A 34 17.58 -9.38 1.37
N LEU A 35 18.04 -8.36 0.65
CA LEU A 35 17.24 -7.17 0.44
C LEU A 35 16.05 -7.53 -0.44
N PRO A 36 14.85 -7.00 -0.15
CA PRO A 36 13.74 -7.11 -1.09
C PRO A 36 14.10 -6.42 -2.40
N THR A 37 13.54 -6.88 -3.51
CA THR A 37 13.66 -6.18 -4.79
C THR A 37 13.01 -4.80 -4.70
N ILE A 38 13.51 -3.84 -5.47
CA ILE A 38 12.92 -2.49 -5.56
C ILE A 38 11.50 -2.60 -6.10
N ALA A 39 11.26 -3.48 -7.08
CA ALA A 39 9.90 -3.81 -7.52
C ALA A 39 8.98 -4.23 -6.35
N HIS A 40 9.44 -5.11 -5.46
CA HIS A 40 8.66 -5.53 -4.29
C HIS A 40 8.47 -4.39 -3.28
N VAL A 41 9.45 -3.48 -3.12
CA VAL A 41 9.29 -2.29 -2.27
C VAL A 41 8.16 -1.41 -2.79
N HIS A 42 8.11 -1.14 -4.09
CA HIS A 42 7.06 -0.34 -4.71
C HIS A 42 5.67 -1.00 -4.60
N ILE A 43 5.56 -2.31 -4.83
CA ILE A 43 4.33 -3.07 -4.54
C ILE A 43 3.98 -2.91 -3.05
N GLY A 44 4.97 -2.98 -2.16
CA GLY A 44 4.82 -2.77 -0.72
C GLY A 44 4.25 -1.39 -0.35
N HIS A 45 4.56 -0.32 -1.06
CA HIS A 45 3.92 0.99 -0.85
C HIS A 45 2.43 0.97 -1.18
N ALA A 46 2.04 0.25 -2.23
CA ALA A 46 0.64 0.11 -2.60
C ALA A 46 -0.15 -0.70 -1.56
N VAL A 47 0.40 -1.81 -1.03
CA VAL A 47 -0.39 -2.79 -0.28
C VAL A 47 -0.06 -2.92 1.20
N THR A 48 1.15 -2.52 1.62
CA THR A 48 1.63 -2.67 3.00
C THR A 48 1.66 -1.33 3.74
N GLY A 49 2.36 -0.32 3.22
CA GLY A 49 2.50 0.93 3.95
C GLY A 49 3.11 2.08 3.18
N TRP A 50 2.55 3.28 3.38
CA TRP A 50 3.09 4.54 2.87
C TRP A 50 3.24 5.55 4.02
N LYS A 51 4.27 6.41 3.96
CA LYS A 51 4.60 7.31 5.09
C LYS A 51 3.56 8.41 5.32
N HIS A 52 2.80 8.79 4.31
CA HIS A 52 1.89 9.93 4.34
C HIS A 52 0.41 9.55 4.47
N THR A 53 0.07 8.28 4.28
CA THR A 53 -1.29 7.77 4.45
C THR A 53 -1.72 7.76 5.92
N PRO A 54 -3.04 7.77 6.21
CA PRO A 54 -3.55 7.56 7.56
C PRO A 54 -3.07 6.21 8.12
N ASP A 55 -2.59 6.23 9.36
CA ASP A 55 -2.03 5.06 10.07
C ASP A 55 -0.89 4.35 9.34
N LYS A 56 -0.25 5.03 8.37
CA LYS A 56 0.82 4.50 7.50
C LYS A 56 0.42 3.25 6.70
N GLN A 57 -0.86 3.12 6.34
CA GLN A 57 -1.38 2.01 5.54
C GLN A 57 -0.90 2.07 4.08
N GLY A 58 -1.01 0.95 3.36
CA GLY A 58 -0.75 0.93 1.92
C GLY A 58 -1.71 1.85 1.16
N LEU A 59 -1.25 2.46 0.06
CA LEU A 59 -2.04 3.41 -0.73
C LEU A 59 -3.34 2.79 -1.24
N PHE A 60 -3.29 1.59 -1.80
CA PHE A 60 -4.48 0.91 -2.31
C PHE A 60 -5.43 0.48 -1.18
N VAL A 61 -4.89 0.15 0.00
CA VAL A 61 -5.70 -0.15 1.20
C VAL A 61 -6.49 1.09 1.65
N VAL A 62 -5.86 2.28 1.58
CA VAL A 62 -6.55 3.54 1.87
C VAL A 62 -7.60 3.86 0.81
N ALA A 63 -7.31 3.59 -0.47
CA ALA A 63 -8.29 3.72 -1.55
C ALA A 63 -9.55 2.86 -1.28
N GLU A 64 -9.38 1.58 -0.92
CA GLU A 64 -10.50 0.70 -0.56
C GLU A 64 -11.32 1.24 0.61
N LYS A 65 -10.64 1.65 1.69
CA LYS A 65 -11.30 2.17 2.89
C LYS A 65 -12.10 3.45 2.59
N THR A 66 -11.48 4.39 1.89
CA THR A 66 -12.10 5.69 1.57
C THR A 66 -13.20 5.56 0.52
N GLY A 67 -13.07 4.64 -0.44
CA GLY A 67 -14.14 4.30 -1.37
C GLY A 67 -15.36 3.73 -0.64
N ALA A 68 -15.16 2.77 0.26
CA ALA A 68 -16.25 2.20 1.05
C ALA A 68 -16.93 3.24 1.95
N GLN A 69 -16.13 4.14 2.55
CA GLN A 69 -16.65 5.28 3.31
C GLN A 69 -17.49 6.21 2.43
N ALA A 70 -17.01 6.56 1.24
CA ALA A 70 -17.75 7.40 0.31
C ALA A 70 -19.11 6.78 -0.04
N LEU A 71 -19.16 5.46 -0.30
CA LEU A 71 -20.40 4.76 -0.63
C LEU A 71 -21.37 4.78 0.54
N THR A 72 -20.89 4.44 1.74
CA THR A 72 -21.69 4.46 2.98
C THR A 72 -22.25 5.86 3.23
N SER A 73 -21.43 6.90 3.07
CA SER A 73 -21.87 8.29 3.26
C SER A 73 -23.01 8.67 2.33
N ILE A 74 -22.90 8.39 1.02
CA ILE A 74 -23.98 8.76 0.10
C ILE A 74 -25.21 7.86 0.24
N GLU A 75 -25.08 6.59 0.57
CA GLU A 75 -26.25 5.73 0.85
C GLU A 75 -27.04 6.21 2.08
N GLY A 76 -26.34 6.81 3.06
CA GLY A 76 -26.92 7.31 4.30
C GLY A 76 -28.06 8.33 4.13
N PHE A 77 -28.13 9.08 3.01
CA PHE A 77 -29.24 10.02 2.82
C PHE A 77 -30.61 9.35 2.78
N GLN A 78 -30.65 8.04 2.47
CA GLN A 78 -31.86 7.24 2.40
C GLN A 78 -32.37 6.82 3.78
N GLU A 79 -31.57 7.02 4.83
CA GLU A 79 -31.93 6.70 6.21
C GLU A 79 -32.78 7.82 6.82
N GLY A 80 -34.01 7.49 7.22
CA GLY A 80 -34.90 8.43 7.91
C GLY A 80 -35.62 9.42 6.98
N ASP A 81 -35.84 10.65 7.47
CA ASP A 81 -36.57 11.69 6.75
C ASP A 81 -35.66 12.37 5.72
N VAL A 82 -35.94 12.15 4.43
CA VAL A 82 -35.16 12.72 3.33
C VAL A 82 -35.50 14.20 3.13
N THR A 83 -34.57 15.08 3.49
CA THR A 83 -34.66 16.54 3.30
C THR A 83 -33.54 17.04 2.39
N LEU A 84 -33.62 18.31 1.94
CA LEU A 84 -32.54 18.88 1.11
C LEU A 84 -31.23 18.98 1.92
N GLU A 85 -31.34 19.29 3.21
CA GLU A 85 -30.18 19.42 4.09
C GLU A 85 -29.48 18.08 4.30
N THR A 86 -30.24 17.01 4.55
CA THR A 86 -29.66 15.66 4.71
C THR A 86 -29.00 15.16 3.43
N VAL A 87 -29.59 15.40 2.25
CA VAL A 87 -28.96 15.04 0.96
C VAL A 87 -27.63 15.78 0.76
N LYS A 88 -27.58 17.07 1.09
CA LYS A 88 -26.35 17.86 0.99
C LYS A 88 -25.29 17.42 1.99
N GLU A 89 -25.67 17.12 3.22
CA GLU A 89 -24.77 16.64 4.26
C GLU A 89 -24.08 15.33 3.84
N HIS A 90 -24.85 14.32 3.46
CA HIS A 90 -24.31 13.04 2.99
C HIS A 90 -23.48 13.17 1.71
N THR A 91 -23.85 14.08 0.80
CA THR A 91 -23.03 14.39 -0.38
C THR A 91 -21.70 15.00 0.03
N GLN A 92 -21.69 15.95 0.98
CA GLN A 92 -20.46 16.58 1.47
C GLN A 92 -19.54 15.55 2.14
N GLU A 93 -20.08 14.63 2.94
CA GLU A 93 -19.30 13.54 3.54
C GLU A 93 -18.66 12.63 2.49
N MET A 94 -19.42 12.24 1.47
CA MET A 94 -18.90 11.46 0.34
C MET A 94 -17.77 12.21 -0.37
N LEU A 95 -17.94 13.50 -0.68
CA LEU A 95 -16.90 14.31 -1.32
C LEU A 95 -15.62 14.39 -0.47
N VAL A 96 -15.74 14.49 0.85
CA VAL A 96 -14.58 14.44 1.77
C VAL A 96 -13.86 13.10 1.69
N ALA A 97 -14.57 11.98 1.52
CA ALA A 97 -13.96 10.66 1.40
C ALA A 97 -13.29 10.45 0.03
N ILE A 98 -13.85 11.01 -1.05
CA ILE A 98 -13.25 10.96 -2.38
C ILE A 98 -12.00 11.84 -2.47
N ASP A 99 -12.11 13.10 -2.01
CA ASP A 99 -11.07 14.12 -2.09
C ASP A 99 -11.15 15.07 -0.88
N PRO A 100 -10.43 14.79 0.22
CA PRO A 100 -10.42 15.63 1.41
C PRO A 100 -9.94 17.06 1.14
N SER A 101 -9.13 17.27 0.10
CA SER A 101 -8.56 18.58 -0.25
C SER A 101 -9.61 19.52 -0.81
N ALA A 102 -10.68 18.98 -1.42
CA ALA A 102 -11.80 19.75 -1.96
C ALA A 102 -12.57 20.53 -0.88
N VAL A 103 -12.48 20.11 0.40
CA VAL A 103 -13.26 20.70 1.50
C VAL A 103 -12.40 21.51 2.48
N SER A 104 -11.09 21.25 2.58
CA SER A 104 -10.17 22.11 3.34
C SER A 104 -8.71 21.86 2.98
N ILE A 105 -8.03 22.92 2.53
CA ILE A 105 -6.58 22.94 2.28
C ILE A 105 -5.72 22.75 3.54
N TRP A 106 -6.33 22.78 4.74
CA TRP A 106 -5.64 22.68 6.03
C TRP A 106 -5.76 21.30 6.67
N LYS A 107 -6.47 20.34 6.06
CA LYS A 107 -6.49 18.96 6.56
C LYS A 107 -5.08 18.38 6.44
N LYS A 108 -4.55 17.88 7.55
CA LYS A 108 -3.22 17.25 7.67
C LYS A 108 -3.06 15.98 6.81
N ASN A 109 -4.16 15.48 6.24
CA ASN A 109 -4.19 14.28 5.41
C ASN A 109 -5.19 14.48 4.27
N ASP A 110 -4.67 14.45 3.05
CA ASP A 110 -5.40 14.65 1.79
C ASP A 110 -5.63 13.32 1.03
N TYR A 111 -5.36 12.17 1.66
CA TYR A 111 -5.60 10.85 1.07
C TYR A 111 -7.09 10.47 1.13
N GLY A 112 -7.81 10.80 0.06
CA GLY A 112 -9.11 10.21 -0.29
C GLY A 112 -8.98 9.11 -1.34
N LEU A 113 -10.11 8.60 -1.84
CA LEU A 113 -10.14 7.55 -2.86
C LEU A 113 -9.28 7.91 -4.08
N GLU A 114 -9.46 9.12 -4.63
CA GLU A 114 -8.83 9.53 -5.89
C GLU A 114 -7.31 9.61 -5.77
N LYS A 115 -6.80 10.33 -4.76
CA LYS A 115 -5.37 10.48 -4.53
C LYS A 115 -4.72 9.14 -4.20
N SER A 116 -5.33 8.36 -3.30
CA SER A 116 -4.76 7.09 -2.86
C SER A 116 -4.70 6.06 -3.99
N LEU A 117 -5.73 6.00 -4.84
CA LEU A 117 -5.73 5.10 -5.99
C LEU A 117 -4.73 5.56 -7.07
N THR A 118 -4.67 6.86 -7.36
CA THR A 118 -3.68 7.43 -8.30
C THR A 118 -2.25 7.08 -7.87
N GLU A 119 -1.88 7.37 -6.62
CA GLU A 119 -0.53 7.06 -6.14
C GLU A 119 -0.26 5.54 -6.04
N ALA A 120 -1.29 4.72 -5.79
CA ALA A 120 -1.15 3.26 -5.86
C ALA A 120 -0.83 2.78 -7.28
N ILE A 121 -1.48 3.35 -8.30
CA ILE A 121 -1.18 3.09 -9.71
C ILE A 121 0.26 3.51 -10.01
N ASP A 122 0.67 4.71 -9.61
CA ASP A 122 2.04 5.21 -9.82
C ASP A 122 3.08 4.25 -9.24
N HIS A 123 2.88 3.79 -8.00
CA HIS A 123 3.79 2.83 -7.38
C HIS A 123 3.80 1.47 -8.07
N ILE A 124 2.66 0.97 -8.53
CA ILE A 124 2.62 -0.27 -9.33
C ILE A 124 3.36 -0.08 -10.67
N THR A 125 3.26 1.08 -11.29
CA THR A 125 4.01 1.43 -12.50
C THR A 125 5.51 1.52 -12.22
N PHE A 126 5.93 2.18 -11.14
CA PHE A 126 7.35 2.22 -10.74
C PHE A 126 7.91 0.83 -10.44
N ALA A 127 7.08 -0.07 -9.88
CA ALA A 127 7.47 -1.45 -9.69
C ALA A 127 7.79 -2.13 -11.04
N ALA A 128 6.99 -1.92 -12.08
CA ALA A 128 7.23 -2.46 -13.41
C ALA A 128 8.42 -1.82 -14.14
N GLU A 129 8.71 -0.56 -13.87
CA GLU A 129 9.85 0.18 -14.43
C GLU A 129 11.19 -0.13 -13.75
N SER A 130 11.18 -0.83 -12.61
CA SER A 130 12.39 -1.19 -11.88
C SER A 130 13.23 -2.22 -12.65
N ASP A 131 14.55 -2.11 -12.58
CA ASP A 131 15.47 -3.00 -13.30
C ASP A 131 15.31 -4.48 -12.88
N ASP A 132 14.88 -4.72 -11.64
CA ASP A 132 14.63 -6.03 -11.05
C ASP A 132 13.18 -6.53 -11.16
N ALA A 133 12.35 -5.84 -11.95
CA ALA A 133 10.95 -6.22 -12.14
C ALA A 133 10.80 -7.50 -12.99
N SER A 134 10.03 -8.44 -12.48
CA SER A 134 9.65 -9.66 -13.21
C SER A 134 8.72 -9.36 -14.39
N ASP A 135 8.60 -10.31 -15.32
CA ASP A 135 7.63 -10.22 -16.41
C ASP A 135 6.17 -10.21 -15.90
N ASN A 136 5.92 -10.85 -14.74
CA ASN A 136 4.61 -10.86 -14.10
C ASN A 136 4.22 -9.45 -13.60
N VAL A 137 5.12 -8.75 -12.91
CA VAL A 137 4.90 -7.36 -12.48
C VAL A 137 4.68 -6.44 -13.67
N LYS A 138 5.49 -6.55 -14.72
CA LYS A 138 5.38 -5.71 -15.94
C LYS A 138 4.03 -5.90 -16.63
N ALA A 139 3.61 -7.14 -16.83
CA ALA A 139 2.32 -7.44 -17.45
C ALA A 139 1.13 -7.01 -16.57
N PHE A 140 1.26 -7.16 -15.24
CA PHE A 140 0.24 -6.74 -14.29
C PHE A 140 0.07 -5.22 -14.28
N ALA A 141 1.14 -4.43 -14.20
CA ALA A 141 1.05 -2.97 -14.04
C ALA A 141 0.25 -2.32 -15.18
N ALA A 142 0.58 -2.66 -16.43
CA ALA A 142 -0.14 -2.13 -17.60
C ALA A 142 -1.62 -2.53 -17.64
N ARG A 143 -1.97 -3.71 -17.09
CA ARG A 143 -3.37 -4.11 -16.93
C ARG A 143 -4.02 -3.33 -15.79
N PHE A 144 -3.39 -3.27 -14.62
CA PHE A 144 -3.91 -2.60 -13.44
C PHE A 144 -4.24 -1.14 -13.70
N GLU A 145 -3.31 -0.38 -14.30
CA GLU A 145 -3.50 1.02 -14.69
C GLU A 145 -4.73 1.18 -15.60
N ARG A 146 -4.81 0.38 -16.68
CA ARG A 146 -5.93 0.44 -17.62
C ARG A 146 -7.27 0.15 -16.95
N GLU A 147 -7.35 -0.86 -16.09
CA GLU A 147 -8.58 -1.23 -15.39
C GLU A 147 -8.94 -0.22 -14.27
N ALA A 148 -7.96 0.49 -13.71
CA ALA A 148 -8.18 1.47 -12.64
C ALA A 148 -8.60 2.86 -13.16
N GLN A 149 -8.22 3.21 -14.38
CA GLN A 149 -8.51 4.53 -14.96
C GLN A 149 -10.01 4.91 -14.97
N PRO A 150 -10.96 4.00 -15.28
CA PRO A 150 -12.39 4.31 -15.18
C PRO A 150 -12.84 4.73 -13.78
N LEU A 151 -12.25 4.18 -12.71
CA LEU A 151 -12.57 4.57 -11.34
C LEU A 151 -12.14 6.01 -11.05
N ILE A 152 -10.92 6.39 -11.49
CA ILE A 152 -10.43 7.77 -11.36
C ILE A 152 -11.34 8.74 -12.13
N ASN A 153 -11.75 8.37 -13.34
CA ASN A 153 -12.67 9.18 -14.13
C ASN A 153 -14.04 9.32 -13.43
N ARG A 154 -14.54 8.25 -12.79
CA ARG A 154 -15.76 8.29 -11.98
C ARG A 154 -15.59 9.17 -10.73
N CYS A 155 -14.43 9.19 -10.07
CA CYS A 155 -14.18 10.14 -8.98
C CYS A 155 -14.35 11.59 -9.44
N VAL A 156 -13.80 11.96 -10.60
CA VAL A 156 -13.96 13.31 -11.18
C VAL A 156 -15.44 13.62 -11.46
N LEU A 157 -16.18 12.67 -12.04
CA LEU A 157 -17.62 12.82 -12.28
C LEU A 157 -18.41 13.00 -10.98
N ILE A 158 -18.16 12.15 -9.98
CA ILE A 158 -18.80 12.18 -8.67
C ILE A 158 -18.58 13.54 -8.01
N LYS A 159 -17.36 14.09 -8.09
CA LYS A 159 -17.07 15.44 -7.56
C LYS A 159 -17.89 16.51 -8.25
N ALA A 160 -17.92 16.51 -9.58
CA ALA A 160 -18.69 17.49 -10.36
C ALA A 160 -20.20 17.42 -10.05
N VAL A 161 -20.78 16.22 -10.01
CA VAL A 161 -22.21 16.04 -9.68
C VAL A 161 -22.51 16.40 -8.22
N GLY A 162 -21.62 16.04 -7.29
CA GLY A 162 -21.75 16.39 -5.88
C GLY A 162 -21.77 17.91 -5.66
N GLU A 163 -20.93 18.66 -6.36
CA GLU A 163 -20.97 20.13 -6.30
C GLU A 163 -22.32 20.71 -6.77
N GLU A 164 -22.94 20.12 -7.78
CA GLU A 164 -24.26 20.56 -8.25
C GLU A 164 -25.36 20.27 -7.22
N ILE A 165 -25.29 19.14 -6.51
CA ILE A 165 -26.18 18.85 -5.38
C ILE A 165 -26.02 19.90 -4.28
N LEU A 166 -24.77 20.25 -3.92
CA LEU A 166 -24.50 21.24 -2.88
C LEU A 166 -25.04 22.64 -3.24
N LYS A 167 -25.09 22.98 -4.53
CA LYS A 167 -25.66 24.24 -5.04
C LYS A 167 -27.18 24.20 -5.23
N SER A 168 -27.78 23.01 -5.42
CA SER A 168 -29.21 22.90 -5.71
C SER A 168 -30.10 23.44 -4.58
N GLU A 169 -31.18 24.11 -4.95
CA GLU A 169 -32.23 24.59 -4.04
C GLU A 169 -33.47 23.68 -4.07
N SER A 170 -33.43 22.60 -4.85
CA SER A 170 -34.55 21.68 -5.10
C SER A 170 -34.26 20.31 -4.51
N LEU A 171 -35.07 19.89 -3.52
CA LEU A 171 -34.98 18.53 -2.98
C LEU A 171 -35.14 17.46 -4.06
N VAL A 172 -36.06 17.66 -5.02
CA VAL A 172 -36.32 16.68 -6.07
C VAL A 172 -35.09 16.48 -6.96
N GLU A 173 -34.42 17.57 -7.33
CA GLU A 173 -33.21 17.52 -8.15
C GLU A 173 -32.04 16.94 -7.36
N ALA A 174 -31.77 17.48 -6.16
CA ALA A 174 -30.68 17.03 -5.30
C ALA A 174 -30.77 15.53 -5.01
N ARG A 175 -31.98 15.03 -4.72
CA ARG A 175 -32.22 13.61 -4.49
C ARG A 175 -31.94 12.77 -5.74
N ALA A 176 -32.43 13.17 -6.91
CA ALA A 176 -32.22 12.42 -8.14
C ALA A 176 -30.73 12.31 -8.49
N LEU A 177 -29.97 13.40 -8.30
CA LEU A 177 -28.52 13.40 -8.49
C LEU A 177 -27.82 12.54 -7.42
N ALA A 178 -28.26 12.58 -6.17
CA ALA A 178 -27.69 11.73 -5.11
C ALA A 178 -27.93 10.23 -5.37
N GLU A 179 -29.08 9.86 -5.92
CA GLU A 179 -29.37 8.49 -6.36
C GLU A 179 -28.41 8.05 -7.49
N GLU A 180 -28.07 8.94 -8.42
CA GLU A 180 -27.04 8.68 -9.44
C GLU A 180 -25.64 8.53 -8.81
N LEU A 181 -25.29 9.35 -7.82
CA LEU A 181 -24.02 9.22 -7.11
C LEU A 181 -23.88 7.88 -6.37
N VAL A 182 -24.96 7.35 -5.81
CA VAL A 182 -24.98 5.99 -5.24
C VAL A 182 -24.61 4.96 -6.31
N VAL A 183 -25.19 5.05 -7.51
CA VAL A 183 -24.88 4.12 -8.63
C VAL A 183 -23.43 4.24 -9.05
N GLN A 184 -22.93 5.45 -9.29
CA GLN A 184 -21.55 5.68 -9.72
C GLN A 184 -20.54 5.21 -8.68
N ASN A 185 -20.79 5.48 -7.40
CA ASN A 185 -19.87 5.10 -6.36
C ASN A 185 -19.94 3.59 -6.04
N ARG A 186 -21.11 2.97 -6.17
CA ARG A 186 -21.22 1.50 -6.13
C ARG A 186 -20.40 0.87 -7.25
N ALA A 187 -20.43 1.43 -8.46
CA ALA A 187 -19.60 0.96 -9.57
C ALA A 187 -18.09 1.11 -9.28
N ASN A 188 -17.66 2.13 -8.52
CA ASN A 188 -16.28 2.22 -8.04
C ASN A 188 -15.89 1.07 -7.11
N ILE A 189 -16.81 0.57 -6.28
CA ILE A 189 -16.53 -0.53 -5.36
C ILE A 189 -16.63 -1.89 -6.06
N GLU A 190 -17.76 -2.14 -6.71
CA GLU A 190 -18.19 -3.45 -7.18
C GLU A 190 -17.93 -3.68 -8.67
N GLY A 191 -17.59 -2.64 -9.42
CA GLY A 191 -17.53 -2.67 -10.88
C GLY A 191 -18.92 -2.59 -11.52
N THR A 192 -18.98 -2.71 -12.84
CA THR A 192 -20.24 -2.61 -13.62
C THR A 192 -20.82 -3.97 -14.05
N GLY A 193 -20.29 -5.07 -13.51
CA GLY A 193 -20.75 -6.43 -13.80
C GLY A 193 -19.87 -7.20 -14.80
N GLU A 194 -20.41 -8.31 -15.33
CA GLU A 194 -19.67 -9.23 -16.20
C GLU A 194 -19.23 -8.57 -17.51
N GLY A 195 -17.91 -8.56 -17.77
CA GLY A 195 -17.31 -7.92 -18.94
C GLY A 195 -17.33 -6.38 -18.90
N GLY A 196 -17.80 -5.79 -17.80
CA GLY A 196 -17.79 -4.35 -17.56
C GLY A 196 -16.47 -3.84 -16.97
N GLU A 197 -16.45 -2.54 -16.70
CA GLU A 197 -15.37 -1.87 -15.98
C GLU A 197 -15.19 -2.44 -14.57
N ALA A 198 -13.93 -2.62 -14.17
CA ALA A 198 -13.56 -3.03 -12.83
C ALA A 198 -14.02 -2.03 -11.76
N GLY A 199 -14.20 -2.53 -10.53
CA GLY A 199 -14.22 -1.76 -9.30
C GLY A 199 -13.03 -2.16 -8.40
N LEU A 200 -12.95 -1.57 -7.22
CA LEU A 200 -11.88 -1.82 -6.25
C LEU A 200 -11.79 -3.31 -5.88
N VAL A 201 -12.91 -4.02 -5.80
CA VAL A 201 -12.93 -5.48 -5.52
C VAL A 201 -12.21 -6.28 -6.61
N GLN A 202 -12.44 -5.96 -7.88
CA GLN A 202 -11.76 -6.62 -9.00
C GLN A 202 -10.27 -6.24 -9.05
N LEU A 203 -9.93 -4.98 -8.80
CA LEU A 203 -8.54 -4.52 -8.73
C LEU A 203 -7.77 -5.21 -7.60
N ARG A 204 -8.39 -5.40 -6.42
CA ARG A 204 -7.84 -6.19 -5.31
C ARG A 204 -7.56 -7.62 -5.74
N THR A 205 -8.54 -8.26 -6.36
CA THR A 205 -8.40 -9.64 -6.86
C THR A 205 -7.23 -9.76 -7.85
N MET A 206 -7.12 -8.81 -8.79
CA MET A 206 -6.01 -8.77 -9.76
C MET A 206 -4.64 -8.63 -9.06
N LEU A 207 -4.58 -7.81 -8.01
CA LEU A 207 -3.35 -7.59 -7.26
C LEU A 207 -2.94 -8.84 -6.47
N ASP A 208 -3.90 -9.49 -5.82
CA ASP A 208 -3.67 -10.74 -5.10
C ASP A 208 -3.23 -11.87 -6.07
N GLU A 209 -3.83 -11.94 -7.26
CA GLU A 209 -3.42 -12.87 -8.32
C GLU A 209 -2.01 -12.60 -8.85
N MET A 210 -1.58 -11.33 -8.93
CA MET A 210 -0.21 -10.98 -9.30
C MET A 210 0.76 -11.45 -8.22
N ILE A 211 0.50 -11.08 -6.96
CA ILE A 211 1.33 -11.44 -5.79
C ILE A 211 1.52 -12.96 -5.69
N ASN A 212 0.43 -13.72 -5.85
CA ASN A 212 0.46 -15.19 -5.74
C ASN A 212 1.25 -15.89 -6.87
N ARG A 213 1.51 -15.18 -7.98
CA ARG A 213 2.26 -15.71 -9.14
C ARG A 213 3.67 -15.14 -9.26
N GLU A 214 4.08 -14.30 -8.31
CA GLU A 214 5.35 -13.61 -8.37
C GLU A 214 6.52 -14.59 -8.15
N ASP A 215 7.59 -14.41 -8.93
CA ASP A 215 8.82 -15.18 -8.84
C ASP A 215 10.03 -14.22 -8.96
N PRO A 216 10.85 -14.06 -7.89
CA PRO A 216 10.73 -14.73 -6.59
C PRO A 216 9.45 -14.34 -5.85
N PRO A 217 8.91 -15.18 -4.94
CA PRO A 217 7.68 -14.87 -4.22
C PRO A 217 7.71 -13.50 -3.55
N TYR A 218 6.61 -12.75 -3.68
CA TYR A 218 6.45 -11.52 -2.93
C TYR A 218 6.36 -11.81 -1.43
N GLU A 219 7.18 -11.11 -0.65
CA GLU A 219 7.10 -11.11 0.81
C GLU A 219 6.76 -9.70 1.31
N PRO A 220 5.94 -9.57 2.38
CA PRO A 220 5.69 -8.29 3.01
C PRO A 220 6.99 -7.58 3.39
N VAL A 221 7.22 -6.42 2.78
CA VAL A 221 8.46 -5.66 2.93
C VAL A 221 8.51 -5.02 4.32
N ALA A 222 9.57 -5.30 5.08
CA ALA A 222 9.78 -4.70 6.39
C ALA A 222 9.80 -3.16 6.30
N THR A 223 9.24 -2.48 7.30
CA THR A 223 9.09 -1.01 7.30
C THR A 223 10.40 -0.24 7.08
N LYS A 224 11.53 -0.78 7.55
CA LYS A 224 12.87 -0.20 7.32
C LYS A 224 13.25 -0.11 5.83
N TYR A 225 12.71 -1.02 5.02
CA TYR A 225 12.98 -1.10 3.58
C TYR A 225 11.96 -0.33 2.76
N LEU A 226 10.68 -0.29 3.16
CA LEU A 226 9.66 0.54 2.49
C LEU A 226 10.17 1.97 2.31
N PHE A 227 10.68 2.58 3.38
CA PHE A 227 11.11 3.97 3.34
C PHE A 227 12.61 4.16 3.02
N GLY A 228 13.25 3.14 2.46
CA GLY A 228 14.69 3.11 2.18
C GLY A 228 15.07 3.38 0.72
N ILE A 229 14.12 3.50 -0.20
CA ILE A 229 14.45 3.72 -1.62
C ILE A 229 14.34 5.20 -2.00
N ILE A 230 15.23 5.63 -2.89
CA ILE A 230 15.25 6.96 -3.50
C ILE A 230 15.38 6.85 -5.01
N ARG A 231 14.87 7.85 -5.75
CA ARG A 231 15.09 7.97 -7.19
C ARG A 231 16.27 8.89 -7.45
N LEU A 232 17.29 8.40 -8.14
CA LEU A 232 18.49 9.15 -8.50
C LEU A 232 18.20 10.11 -9.67
N PRO A 233 19.01 11.16 -9.90
CA PRO A 233 18.89 12.04 -11.07
C PRO A 233 18.98 11.31 -12.42
N SER A 234 19.60 10.13 -12.45
CA SER A 234 19.64 9.25 -13.62
C SER A 234 18.28 8.61 -13.93
N GLY A 235 17.29 8.72 -13.03
CA GLY A 235 16.00 8.05 -13.10
C GLY A 235 15.96 6.67 -12.44
N LEU A 236 17.14 6.12 -12.08
CA LEU A 236 17.28 4.81 -11.43
C LEU A 236 16.83 4.87 -9.96
N TRP A 237 16.28 3.77 -9.48
CA TRP A 237 15.99 3.56 -8.07
C TRP A 237 17.21 2.97 -7.36
N ALA A 238 17.48 3.44 -6.14
CA ALA A 238 18.58 2.96 -5.32
C ALA A 238 18.22 3.02 -3.83
N TRP A 239 18.93 2.25 -3.03
CA TRP A 239 18.88 2.39 -1.58
C TRP A 239 19.60 3.66 -1.15
N TRP A 240 19.02 4.43 -0.22
CA TRP A 240 19.60 5.70 0.23
C TRP A 240 21.00 5.55 0.86
N TRP A 241 21.33 4.38 1.42
CA TRP A 241 22.65 4.07 1.97
C TRP A 241 23.65 3.55 0.92
N GLU A 242 23.21 3.26 -0.30
CA GLU A 242 24.07 2.89 -1.43
C GLU A 242 24.31 4.08 -2.37
N ALA A 243 23.50 5.13 -2.23
CA ALA A 243 23.66 6.35 -2.99
C ALA A 243 25.03 7.00 -2.68
N PRO A 244 25.74 7.54 -3.69
CA PRO A 244 26.97 8.27 -3.45
C PRO A 244 26.67 9.45 -2.52
N HIS A 245 27.18 9.39 -1.28
CA HIS A 245 27.18 10.55 -0.41
C HIS A 245 28.24 11.51 -0.91
N ASP A 246 27.82 12.63 -1.49
CA ASP A 246 28.68 13.79 -1.58
C ASP A 246 29.05 14.22 -0.15
N HIS A 247 30.35 14.25 0.14
CA HIS A 247 30.91 14.54 1.47
C HIS A 247 30.62 15.95 2.02
N ASP A 248 29.63 16.67 1.48
CA ASP A 248 29.24 18.02 1.87
C ASP A 248 27.83 18.11 2.52
N SER A 249 27.12 17.00 2.70
CA SER A 249 25.72 17.01 3.17
C SER A 249 25.53 16.77 4.68
N ASP A 250 26.49 17.16 5.55
CA ASP A 250 26.30 17.20 7.02
C ASP A 250 25.30 18.30 7.48
N LYS A 251 24.43 18.75 6.57
CA LYS A 251 23.32 19.68 6.83
C LYS A 251 22.14 19.25 5.97
N ASP A 252 21.40 18.25 6.43
CA ASP A 252 19.94 18.20 6.31
C ASP A 252 19.46 16.85 6.86
N ASP A 253 19.33 16.84 8.18
CA ASP A 253 18.46 15.94 8.93
C ASP A 253 16.99 16.25 8.60
N GLY A 254 16.54 15.78 7.44
CA GLY A 254 15.14 15.45 7.23
C GLY A 254 14.43 16.19 6.11
N GLY A 255 13.91 15.39 5.17
CA GLY A 255 12.59 15.62 4.59
C GLY A 255 12.56 16.09 3.14
N GLY A 256 11.79 15.33 2.34
CA GLY A 256 11.21 15.77 1.08
C GLY A 256 12.17 15.70 -0.11
N GLY A 257 11.75 15.36 -1.32
CA GLY A 257 10.40 15.23 -1.86
C GLY A 257 10.52 15.18 -3.39
N GLY A 258 9.44 14.72 -4.03
CA GLY A 258 9.28 14.72 -5.48
C GLY A 258 8.95 13.35 -6.04
N TYR A 259 7.76 12.83 -5.73
CA TYR A 259 6.59 12.96 -6.59
C TYR A 259 5.37 13.24 -5.71
#